data_AF-A0A1K2FKS9-F1
#
_entry.id   AF-A0A1K2FKS9-F1
#
_cell.length_a   1.000
_cell.length_b   1.000
_cell.length_c   1.000
_cell.angle_alpha   90.00
_cell.angle_beta   90.00
_cell.angle_gamma   90.00
#
_symmetry.space_group_name_H-M   'P 1'
#
loop_
_entity.id
_entity.type
_entity.pdbx_description
1 polymer ?
#
loop_
_entity_poly.entity_id
_entity_poly.type
_entity_poly.pdbx_seq_one_letter_code
_entity_poly.pdbx_strand_id
1 'polypeptide(L)'
;MFSTSLADAPVVRAPRHAPVAQLVRGGVIEGVHHGSVVVLGADGAVKHRLGDAEAAFYPRSAVKPLQAVAMLRAGLPLDGELLSLAAASHSGEERHLAGTRRILELAGLAEDDLRNVPDLPFDPAVRDTWVRAGRAPSRLAQNCSGKHAAMLWTAKLNGWSLPDYLDPEHPLQRAIRETVEELTGQRVARVTVDGCGAPLFAISLTGLARALSRVVTAAPGTPEARVADAMRAHAEMASGATRDVAALMRAVPGLLAKDGFEGVQVAALPDGRAVAVKIADGADRARVPVAAAALALAGVDSALLAEFSGAPLLGGGVPVGSVRVVDGLGAA
;
A
#
# COMPACT_ATOMS: atom_id res chain seq x y z
N MET A 1 -0.82 13.52 24.26
CA MET A 1 -1.78 14.42 23.57
C MET A 1 -1.14 14.85 22.27
N PHE A 2 -1.54 14.27 21.14
CA PHE A 2 -1.16 14.81 19.84
C PHE A 2 -1.90 16.15 19.64
N SER A 3 -1.21 17.15 19.08
CA SER A 3 -1.83 18.44 18.74
C SER A 3 -3.13 18.22 17.97
N THR A 4 -4.21 18.89 18.39
CA THR A 4 -5.55 18.75 17.82
C THR A 4 -5.72 19.46 16.47
N SER A 5 -4.72 20.24 16.01
CA SER A 5 -4.76 20.84 14.67
C SER A 5 -3.95 20.00 13.68
N LEU A 6 -4.59 19.56 12.59
CA LEU A 6 -3.91 19.02 11.42
C LEU A 6 -2.91 20.03 10.86
N ALA A 7 -1.73 19.56 10.44
CA ALA A 7 -0.82 20.38 9.68
C ALA A 7 -1.44 20.76 8.32
N ASP A 8 -0.92 21.82 7.71
CA ASP A 8 -1.31 22.22 6.36
C ASP A 8 -1.03 21.11 5.35
N ALA A 9 -1.76 21.15 4.24
CA ALA A 9 -1.58 20.19 3.18
C ALA A 9 -0.18 20.32 2.54
N PRO A 10 0.45 19.21 2.11
CA PRO A 10 1.72 19.27 1.43
C PRO A 10 1.59 20.03 0.10
N VAL A 11 2.68 20.67 -0.32
CA VAL A 11 2.66 21.50 -1.53
C VAL A 11 2.65 20.63 -2.78
N VAL A 12 1.73 20.91 -3.70
CA VAL A 12 1.73 20.32 -5.04
C VAL A 12 2.80 21.02 -5.89
N ARG A 13 3.91 20.32 -6.13
CA ARG A 13 5.05 20.79 -6.93
C ARG A 13 5.86 19.60 -7.44
N ALA A 14 6.76 19.84 -8.38
CA ALA A 14 7.73 18.83 -8.80
C ALA A 14 8.55 18.33 -7.59
N PRO A 15 8.58 17.01 -7.30
CA PRO A 15 9.39 16.48 -6.22
C PRO A 15 10.88 16.52 -6.57
N ARG A 16 11.73 16.88 -5.60
CA ARG A 16 13.20 16.85 -5.75
C ARG A 16 13.76 15.49 -5.36
N HIS A 17 13.46 14.47 -6.16
CA HIS A 17 13.98 13.12 -5.97
C HIS A 17 15.51 13.06 -6.09
N ALA A 18 16.14 12.17 -5.33
CA ALA A 18 17.59 11.93 -5.36
C ALA A 18 17.88 10.52 -5.93
N PRO A 19 19.09 10.23 -6.42
CA PRO A 19 19.48 8.86 -6.74
C PRO A 19 19.29 7.92 -5.54
N VAL A 20 18.58 6.80 -5.74
CA VAL A 20 18.31 5.80 -4.68
C VAL A 20 18.81 4.41 -5.05
N ALA A 21 18.93 4.09 -6.34
CA ALA A 21 19.48 2.82 -6.79
C ALA A 21 20.11 2.95 -8.19
N GLN A 22 21.04 2.06 -8.49
CA GLN A 22 21.74 1.96 -9.76
C GLN A 22 21.49 0.58 -10.36
N LEU A 23 21.13 0.54 -11.64
CA LEU A 23 21.14 -0.70 -12.42
C LEU A 23 22.55 -0.90 -12.97
N VAL A 24 23.22 -1.97 -12.57
CA VAL A 24 24.59 -2.28 -12.99
C VAL A 24 24.60 -3.51 -13.88
N ARG A 25 25.21 -3.42 -15.06
CA ARG A 25 25.42 -4.52 -16.01
C ARG A 25 26.88 -4.60 -16.41
N GLY A 26 27.51 -5.77 -16.27
CA GLY A 26 28.91 -5.98 -16.62
C GLY A 26 29.87 -5.02 -15.90
N GLY A 27 29.51 -4.57 -14.70
CA GLY A 27 30.27 -3.57 -13.93
C GLY A 27 30.00 -2.10 -14.29
N VAL A 28 29.21 -1.81 -15.33
CA VAL A 28 28.85 -0.45 -15.75
C VAL A 28 27.48 -0.06 -15.18
N ILE A 29 27.36 1.16 -14.65
CA ILE A 29 26.07 1.74 -14.29
C ILE A 29 25.33 2.09 -15.58
N GLU A 30 24.32 1.27 -15.90
CA GLU A 30 23.49 1.42 -17.10
C GLU A 30 22.29 2.34 -16.84
N GLY A 31 21.81 2.40 -15.59
CA GLY A 31 20.68 3.24 -15.22
C GLY A 31 20.73 3.70 -13.77
N VAL A 32 20.10 4.84 -13.50
CA VAL A 32 19.98 5.42 -12.16
C VAL A 32 18.52 5.68 -11.85
N HIS A 33 18.00 4.98 -10.85
CA HIS A 33 16.67 5.24 -10.31
C HIS A 33 16.74 6.38 -9.32
N HIS A 34 15.92 7.41 -9.56
CA HIS A 34 15.70 8.49 -8.62
C HIS A 34 14.47 8.17 -7.76
N GLY A 35 14.45 8.66 -6.54
CA GLY A 35 13.33 8.46 -5.64
C GLY A 35 13.42 9.30 -4.37
N SER A 36 12.56 8.99 -3.43
CA SER A 36 12.58 9.57 -2.10
C SER A 36 12.29 8.52 -1.06
N VAL A 37 12.99 8.62 0.07
CA VAL A 37 12.93 7.70 1.19
C VAL A 37 12.83 8.50 2.47
N VAL A 38 11.98 8.07 3.37
CA VAL A 38 11.91 8.56 4.74
C VAL A 38 11.90 7.39 5.71
N VAL A 39 12.69 7.49 6.78
CA VAL A 39 12.70 6.55 7.90
C VAL A 39 12.35 7.32 9.17
N LEU A 40 11.29 6.88 9.84
CA LEU A 40 10.84 7.39 11.12
C LEU A 40 11.33 6.50 12.26
N GLY A 41 11.74 7.14 13.36
CA GLY A 41 11.97 6.47 14.64
C GLY A 41 10.64 6.12 15.33
N ALA A 42 10.73 5.33 16.40
CA ALA A 42 9.58 4.99 17.24
C ALA A 42 8.92 6.23 17.89
N ASP A 43 9.69 7.31 18.06
CA ASP A 43 9.23 8.63 18.52
C ASP A 43 8.49 9.44 17.43
N GLY A 44 8.41 8.93 16.20
CA GLY A 44 7.86 9.61 15.04
C GLY A 44 8.79 10.65 14.42
N ALA A 45 10.02 10.83 14.94
CA ALA A 45 10.99 11.75 14.37
C ALA A 45 11.62 11.15 13.10
N VAL A 46 11.92 12.01 12.12
CA VAL A 46 12.65 11.60 10.92
C VAL A 46 14.10 11.29 11.29
N LYS A 47 14.49 10.01 11.22
CA LYS A 47 15.86 9.55 11.48
C LYS A 47 16.72 9.54 10.22
N HIS A 48 16.09 9.28 9.07
CA HIS A 48 16.75 9.35 7.78
C HIS A 48 15.79 9.90 6.72
N ARG A 49 16.34 10.69 5.78
CA ARG A 49 15.61 11.19 4.61
C ARG A 49 16.57 11.30 3.42
N LEU A 50 16.14 10.78 2.29
CA LEU A 50 16.80 10.95 0.99
C LEU A 50 15.78 11.44 -0.04
N GLY A 51 16.14 12.45 -0.83
CA GLY A 51 15.22 13.11 -1.76
C GLY A 51 14.17 13.98 -1.06
N ASP A 52 12.95 14.02 -1.61
CA ASP A 52 11.88 14.93 -1.23
C ASP A 52 10.66 14.17 -0.71
N ALA A 53 10.56 14.10 0.62
CA ALA A 53 9.47 13.40 1.30
C ALA A 53 8.22 14.28 1.53
N GLU A 54 8.29 15.58 1.22
CA GLU A 54 7.26 16.57 1.60
C GLU A 54 6.43 17.10 0.42
N ALA A 55 6.87 16.87 -0.82
CA ALA A 55 6.05 17.15 -1.98
C ALA A 55 4.77 16.29 -1.96
N ALA A 56 3.64 16.89 -2.32
CA ALA A 56 2.39 16.15 -2.44
C ALA A 56 2.50 15.13 -3.58
N PHE A 57 2.15 13.88 -3.28
CA PHE A 57 2.06 12.81 -4.27
C PHE A 57 0.84 11.94 -3.99
N TYR A 58 0.46 11.12 -4.96
CA TYR A 58 -0.59 10.13 -4.78
C TYR A 58 0.04 8.79 -4.36
N PRO A 59 -0.21 8.32 -3.13
CA PRO A 59 0.30 7.03 -2.62
C PRO A 59 -0.39 5.82 -3.25
N ARG A 60 -1.43 6.06 -4.06
CA ARG A 60 -2.24 5.03 -4.71
C ARG A 60 -2.71 4.02 -3.66
N SER A 61 -2.58 2.73 -3.92
CA SER A 61 -3.04 1.68 -3.03
C SER A 61 -2.34 1.61 -1.66
N ALA A 62 -1.25 2.35 -1.43
CA ALA A 62 -0.56 2.34 -0.14
C ALA A 62 -1.40 2.92 1.02
N VAL A 63 -2.48 3.68 0.73
CA VAL A 63 -3.40 4.23 1.76
C VAL A 63 -4.54 3.30 2.16
N LYS A 64 -4.65 2.12 1.55
CA LYS A 64 -5.76 1.20 1.85
C LYS A 64 -5.90 0.78 3.32
N PRO A 65 -4.83 0.65 4.12
CA PRO A 65 -5.00 0.44 5.55
C PRO A 65 -5.82 1.55 6.21
N LEU A 66 -5.61 2.82 5.82
CA LEU A 66 -6.34 3.98 6.35
C LEU A 66 -7.81 3.96 5.90
N GLN A 67 -8.07 3.51 4.66
CA GLN A 67 -9.44 3.33 4.16
C GLN A 67 -10.18 2.23 4.93
N ALA A 68 -9.51 1.12 5.25
CA ALA A 68 -10.07 0.05 6.07
C ALA A 68 -10.35 0.51 7.50
N VAL A 69 -9.46 1.30 8.10
CA VAL A 69 -9.68 1.92 9.42
C VAL A 69 -10.94 2.80 9.41
N ALA A 70 -11.11 3.64 8.38
CA ALA A 70 -12.29 4.49 8.26
C ALA A 70 -13.59 3.67 8.21
N MET A 71 -13.59 2.56 7.44
CA MET A 71 -14.74 1.68 7.33
C MET A 71 -15.05 0.95 8.65
N LEU A 72 -14.03 0.48 9.39
CA LEU A 72 -14.23 -0.10 10.72
C LEU A 72 -14.78 0.92 11.73
N ARG A 73 -14.27 2.17 11.70
CA ARG A 73 -14.81 3.27 12.52
C ARG A 73 -16.26 3.59 12.17
N ALA A 74 -16.66 3.38 10.92
CA ALA A 74 -18.04 3.49 10.43
C ALA A 74 -18.88 2.21 10.63
N GLY A 75 -18.42 1.25 11.44
CA GLY A 75 -19.19 0.09 11.87
C GLY A 75 -19.07 -1.16 11.00
N LEU A 76 -18.15 -1.21 10.03
CA LEU A 76 -17.92 -2.41 9.21
C LEU A 76 -17.52 -3.61 10.11
N PRO A 77 -18.26 -4.72 10.12
CA PRO A 77 -18.01 -5.84 11.04
C PRO A 77 -17.08 -6.90 10.42
N LEU A 78 -16.04 -6.46 9.69
CA LEU A 78 -15.04 -7.36 9.14
C LEU A 78 -13.93 -7.66 10.16
N ASP A 79 -13.36 -8.85 10.03
CA ASP A 79 -12.17 -9.29 10.75
C ASP A 79 -11.34 -10.27 9.89
N GLY A 80 -10.16 -10.65 10.38
CA GLY A 80 -9.30 -11.68 9.80
C GLY A 80 -9.04 -11.50 8.31
N GLU A 81 -9.18 -12.59 7.56
CA GLU A 81 -8.89 -12.65 6.13
C GLU A 81 -9.69 -11.64 5.29
N LEU A 82 -10.95 -11.36 5.66
CA LEU A 82 -11.82 -10.44 4.92
C LEU A 82 -11.49 -8.98 5.23
N LEU A 83 -11.07 -8.68 6.46
CA LEU A 83 -10.57 -7.35 6.80
C LEU A 83 -9.23 -7.06 6.11
N SER A 84 -8.34 -8.05 6.04
CA SER A 84 -7.10 -7.96 5.25
C SER A 84 -7.42 -7.69 3.77
N LEU A 85 -8.41 -8.40 3.21
CA LEU A 85 -8.88 -8.19 1.83
C LEU A 85 -9.49 -6.79 1.60
N ALA A 86 -10.15 -6.19 2.59
CA ALA A 86 -10.67 -4.82 2.51
C ALA A 86 -9.55 -3.76 2.39
N ALA A 87 -8.34 -4.09 2.86
CA ALA A 87 -7.13 -3.25 2.73
C ALA A 87 -6.25 -3.63 1.51
N ALA A 88 -6.74 -4.50 0.61
CA ALA A 88 -5.89 -5.16 -0.36
C ALA A 88 -5.71 -4.46 -1.72
N SER A 89 -4.56 -4.72 -2.35
CA SER A 89 -4.41 -4.74 -3.81
C SER A 89 -4.11 -6.18 -4.24
N HIS A 90 -5.15 -7.01 -4.30
CA HIS A 90 -4.97 -8.45 -4.40
C HIS A 90 -4.53 -8.93 -5.80
N SER A 91 -3.85 -10.08 -5.86
CA SER A 91 -3.40 -10.73 -7.09
C SER A 91 -4.52 -11.25 -7.99
N GLY A 92 -5.75 -11.38 -7.46
CA GLY A 92 -6.89 -11.93 -8.21
C GLY A 92 -6.94 -13.46 -8.18
N GLU A 93 -6.19 -14.10 -7.28
CA GLU A 93 -6.34 -15.53 -6.96
C GLU A 93 -7.77 -15.87 -6.48
N GLU A 94 -8.18 -17.12 -6.62
CA GLU A 94 -9.54 -17.56 -6.27
C GLU A 94 -9.92 -17.25 -4.81
N ARG A 95 -8.96 -17.31 -3.87
CA ARG A 95 -9.19 -16.91 -2.46
C ARG A 95 -9.68 -15.46 -2.33
N HIS A 96 -9.18 -14.56 -3.17
CA HIS A 96 -9.57 -13.15 -3.16
C HIS A 96 -10.96 -12.98 -3.75
N LEU A 97 -11.23 -13.66 -4.87
CA LEU A 97 -12.55 -13.62 -5.52
C LEU A 97 -13.62 -14.19 -4.59
N ALA A 98 -13.36 -15.34 -3.96
CA ALA A 98 -14.24 -15.94 -2.97
C ALA A 98 -14.44 -15.03 -1.76
N GLY A 99 -13.37 -14.40 -1.26
CA GLY A 99 -13.45 -13.41 -0.17
C GLY A 99 -14.31 -12.20 -0.54
N THR A 100 -14.12 -11.62 -1.73
CA THR A 100 -14.93 -10.48 -2.19
C THR A 100 -16.41 -10.87 -2.32
N ARG A 101 -16.72 -12.04 -2.89
CA ARG A 101 -18.11 -12.56 -2.94
C ARG A 101 -18.69 -12.73 -1.54
N ARG A 102 -17.93 -13.30 -0.61
CA ARG A 102 -18.37 -13.48 0.78
C ARG A 102 -18.67 -12.14 1.46
N ILE A 103 -17.88 -11.09 1.21
CA ILE A 103 -18.15 -9.74 1.73
C ILE A 103 -19.48 -9.21 1.14
N LEU A 104 -19.72 -9.37 -0.16
CA LEU A 104 -20.97 -8.95 -0.80
C LEU A 104 -22.18 -9.75 -0.28
N GLU A 105 -22.05 -11.06 -0.14
CA GLU A 105 -23.09 -11.96 0.39
C GLU A 105 -23.48 -11.60 1.83
N LEU A 106 -22.49 -11.36 2.70
CA LEU A 106 -22.73 -10.90 4.07
C LEU A 106 -23.41 -9.52 4.12
N ALA A 107 -23.13 -8.68 3.14
CA ALA A 107 -23.83 -7.41 2.94
C ALA A 107 -25.20 -7.60 2.27
N GLY A 108 -25.57 -8.78 1.77
CA GLY A 108 -26.78 -8.98 0.96
C GLY A 108 -26.76 -8.16 -0.33
N LEU A 109 -25.62 -8.17 -1.03
CA LEU A 109 -25.35 -7.46 -2.28
C LEU A 109 -24.80 -8.44 -3.33
N ALA A 110 -24.78 -8.02 -4.59
CA ALA A 110 -24.32 -8.81 -5.73
C ALA A 110 -23.07 -8.19 -6.39
N GLU A 111 -22.40 -8.94 -7.26
CA GLU A 111 -21.24 -8.44 -8.02
C GLU A 111 -21.60 -7.22 -8.89
N ASP A 112 -22.86 -7.10 -9.33
CA ASP A 112 -23.35 -5.98 -10.16
C ASP A 112 -23.47 -4.64 -9.39
N ASP A 113 -23.43 -4.69 -8.05
CA ASP A 113 -23.36 -3.49 -7.22
C ASP A 113 -21.97 -2.85 -7.25
N LEU A 114 -20.93 -3.61 -7.63
CA LEU A 114 -19.58 -3.08 -7.75
C LEU A 114 -19.51 -1.98 -8.82
N ARG A 115 -18.73 -0.93 -8.50
CA ARG A 115 -18.51 0.21 -9.38
C ARG A 115 -17.04 0.37 -9.79
N ASN A 116 -16.14 -0.49 -9.29
CA ASN A 116 -14.78 -0.54 -9.81
C ASN A 116 -14.73 -1.05 -11.25
N VAL A 117 -13.76 -0.59 -12.02
CA VAL A 117 -13.59 -1.02 -13.41
C VAL A 117 -13.43 -2.55 -13.52
N PRO A 118 -14.00 -3.20 -14.55
CA PRO A 118 -13.64 -4.57 -14.89
C PRO A 118 -12.16 -4.64 -15.29
N ASP A 119 -11.46 -5.66 -14.83
CA ASP A 119 -10.05 -5.88 -15.15
C ASP A 119 -9.73 -7.39 -15.14
N LEU A 120 -8.52 -7.74 -15.57
CA LEU A 120 -7.98 -9.09 -15.40
C LEU A 120 -7.27 -9.21 -14.03
N PRO A 121 -6.99 -10.44 -13.55
CA PRO A 121 -6.16 -10.62 -12.37
C PRO A 121 -4.82 -9.89 -12.48
N PHE A 122 -4.37 -9.30 -11.38
CA PHE A 122 -3.15 -8.50 -11.34
C PHE A 122 -1.88 -9.36 -11.43
N ASP A 123 -1.87 -10.54 -10.83
CA ASP A 123 -0.73 -11.45 -10.91
C ASP A 123 -0.60 -12.03 -12.32
N PRO A 124 0.58 -11.97 -12.96
CA PRO A 124 0.76 -12.46 -14.32
C PRO A 124 0.42 -13.95 -14.50
N ALA A 125 0.80 -14.82 -13.56
CA ALA A 125 0.53 -16.26 -13.67
C ALA A 125 -0.96 -16.58 -13.49
N VAL A 126 -1.63 -15.87 -12.57
CA VAL A 126 -3.10 -15.97 -12.39
C VAL A 126 -3.82 -15.44 -13.63
N ARG A 127 -3.38 -14.30 -14.18
CA ARG A 127 -3.92 -13.71 -15.41
C ARG A 127 -3.77 -14.64 -16.61
N ASP A 128 -2.61 -15.25 -16.79
CA ASP A 128 -2.36 -16.15 -17.92
C ASP A 128 -3.23 -17.41 -17.84
N THR A 129 -3.48 -17.91 -16.62
CA THR A 129 -4.47 -18.98 -16.37
C THR A 129 -5.90 -18.51 -16.66
N TRP A 130 -6.27 -17.30 -16.25
CA TRP A 130 -7.57 -16.69 -16.51
C TRP A 130 -7.87 -16.58 -18.01
N VAL A 131 -6.92 -16.08 -18.78
CA VAL A 131 -7.02 -15.93 -20.23
C VAL A 131 -7.09 -17.28 -20.93
N ARG A 132 -6.26 -18.26 -20.53
CA ARG A 132 -6.33 -19.64 -21.08
C ARG A 132 -7.67 -20.31 -20.82
N ALA A 133 -8.34 -19.97 -19.72
CA ALA A 133 -9.69 -20.43 -19.41
C ALA A 133 -10.80 -19.67 -20.17
N GLY A 134 -10.47 -18.71 -21.03
CA GLY A 134 -11.44 -17.94 -21.82
C GLY A 134 -12.28 -16.95 -21.00
N ARG A 135 -11.84 -16.59 -19.79
CA ARG A 135 -12.57 -15.67 -18.92
C ARG A 135 -12.34 -14.22 -19.34
N ALA A 136 -13.42 -13.44 -19.46
CA ALA A 136 -13.36 -12.00 -19.73
C ALA A 136 -12.88 -11.20 -18.48
N PRO A 137 -12.43 -9.94 -18.65
CA PRO A 137 -12.24 -9.02 -17.52
C PRO A 137 -13.50 -8.92 -16.66
N SER A 138 -13.35 -8.81 -15.33
CA SER A 138 -14.48 -8.68 -14.42
C SER A 138 -14.19 -7.73 -13.26
N ARG A 139 -15.24 -7.18 -12.65
CA ARG A 139 -15.09 -6.32 -11.47
C ARG A 139 -14.53 -7.09 -10.28
N LEU A 140 -14.82 -8.38 -10.19
CA LEU A 140 -14.30 -9.25 -9.13
C LEU A 140 -12.80 -9.55 -9.29
N ALA A 141 -12.30 -9.64 -10.52
CA ALA A 141 -10.89 -9.89 -10.80
C ALA A 141 -10.00 -8.66 -10.55
N GLN A 142 -10.57 -7.46 -10.67
CA GLN A 142 -9.84 -6.22 -10.42
C GLN A 142 -9.31 -6.17 -8.99
N ASN A 143 -8.04 -5.80 -8.83
CA ASN A 143 -7.28 -5.93 -7.58
C ASN A 143 -7.80 -5.13 -6.37
N CYS A 144 -8.77 -4.23 -6.55
CA CYS A 144 -9.40 -3.47 -5.48
C CYS A 144 -10.80 -4.03 -5.12
N SER A 145 -11.27 -5.10 -5.76
CA SER A 145 -12.66 -5.59 -5.60
C SER A 145 -13.05 -5.81 -4.13
N GLY A 146 -12.13 -6.35 -3.31
CA GLY A 146 -12.33 -6.53 -1.87
C GLY A 146 -12.60 -5.22 -1.10
N LYS A 147 -11.81 -4.18 -1.38
CA LYS A 147 -12.04 -2.83 -0.84
C LYS A 147 -13.39 -2.27 -1.30
N HIS A 148 -13.76 -2.48 -2.57
CA HIS A 148 -15.05 -2.00 -3.09
C HIS A 148 -16.26 -2.71 -2.46
N ALA A 149 -16.16 -4.03 -2.21
CA ALA A 149 -17.18 -4.76 -1.47
C ALA A 149 -17.30 -4.27 -0.03
N ALA A 150 -16.18 -3.98 0.65
CA ALA A 150 -16.18 -3.40 1.99
C ALA A 150 -16.78 -1.98 2.02
N MET A 151 -16.50 -1.15 1.01
CA MET A 151 -17.10 0.17 0.83
C MET A 151 -18.63 0.08 0.69
N LEU A 152 -19.12 -0.83 -0.15
CA LEU A 152 -20.55 -1.08 -0.32
C LEU A 152 -21.23 -1.57 0.97
N TRP A 153 -20.62 -2.51 1.69
CA TRP A 153 -21.16 -2.98 2.96
C TRP A 153 -21.23 -1.83 3.98
N THR A 154 -20.17 -1.03 4.08
CA THR A 154 -20.13 0.15 4.96
C THR A 154 -21.25 1.13 4.60
N ALA A 155 -21.43 1.43 3.31
CA ALA A 155 -22.51 2.30 2.86
C ALA A 155 -23.89 1.74 3.23
N LYS A 156 -24.13 0.44 3.00
CA LYS A 156 -25.39 -0.22 3.33
C LYS A 156 -25.71 -0.18 4.83
N LEU A 157 -24.72 -0.46 5.69
CA LEU A 157 -24.89 -0.43 7.15
C LEU A 157 -25.32 0.95 7.67
N ASN A 158 -24.86 2.00 7.01
CA ASN A 158 -25.14 3.38 7.40
C ASN A 158 -26.32 4.01 6.65
N GLY A 159 -27.05 3.22 5.83
CA GLY A 159 -28.16 3.73 5.01
C GLY A 159 -27.71 4.75 3.95
N TRP A 160 -26.44 4.73 3.55
CA TRP A 160 -25.91 5.60 2.51
C TRP A 160 -26.16 5.02 1.11
N SER A 161 -26.09 5.90 0.11
CA SER A 161 -26.37 5.54 -1.27
C SER A 161 -25.32 4.57 -1.83
N LEU A 162 -25.79 3.52 -2.48
CA LEU A 162 -24.95 2.50 -3.12
C LEU A 162 -24.51 2.83 -4.55
N PRO A 163 -25.30 3.47 -5.43
CA PRO A 163 -24.85 3.69 -6.82
C PRO A 163 -23.69 4.69 -6.95
N ASP A 164 -23.50 5.59 -5.98
CA ASP A 164 -22.57 6.73 -6.01
C ASP A 164 -21.53 6.69 -4.88
N TYR A 165 -21.27 5.53 -4.25
CA TYR A 165 -20.30 5.43 -3.14
C TYR A 165 -18.85 5.85 -3.51
N LEU A 166 -18.56 6.04 -4.80
CA LEU A 166 -17.28 6.53 -5.31
C LEU A 166 -17.21 8.06 -5.44
N ASP A 167 -18.33 8.77 -5.29
CA ASP A 167 -18.34 10.23 -5.30
C ASP A 167 -17.49 10.77 -4.14
N PRO A 168 -16.52 11.67 -4.37
CA PRO A 168 -15.74 12.31 -3.30
C PRO A 168 -16.57 12.98 -2.20
N GLU A 169 -17.81 13.36 -2.50
CA GLU A 169 -18.76 13.98 -1.57
C GLU A 169 -19.69 12.98 -0.88
N HIS A 170 -19.66 11.70 -1.27
CA HIS A 170 -20.38 10.64 -0.58
C HIS A 170 -19.90 10.53 0.88
N PRO A 171 -20.80 10.31 1.87
CA PRO A 171 -20.42 10.24 3.29
C PRO A 171 -19.26 9.28 3.61
N LEU A 172 -19.25 8.11 2.96
CA LEU A 172 -18.14 7.14 3.04
C LEU A 172 -16.79 7.76 2.64
N GLN A 173 -16.73 8.49 1.53
CA GLN A 173 -15.48 9.05 1.02
C GLN A 173 -15.01 10.24 1.84
N ARG A 174 -15.95 11.00 2.42
CA ARG A 174 -15.64 12.04 3.41
C ARG A 174 -15.03 11.44 4.67
N ALA A 175 -15.62 10.38 5.23
CA ALA A 175 -15.08 9.67 6.40
C ALA A 175 -13.69 9.06 6.13
N ILE A 176 -13.48 8.52 4.92
CA ILE A 176 -12.16 8.04 4.49
C ILE A 176 -11.16 9.21 4.42
N ARG A 177 -11.53 10.33 3.81
CA ARG A 177 -10.67 11.53 3.73
C ARG A 177 -10.27 12.02 5.12
N GLU A 178 -11.24 12.15 6.02
CA GLU A 178 -11.00 12.58 7.41
C GLU A 178 -10.05 11.64 8.14
N THR A 179 -10.25 10.32 7.99
CA THR A 179 -9.35 9.31 8.57
C THR A 179 -7.93 9.39 7.97
N VAL A 180 -7.81 9.64 6.67
CA VAL A 180 -6.51 9.85 6.02
C VAL A 180 -5.83 11.10 6.56
N GLU A 181 -6.56 12.21 6.70
CA GLU A 181 -6.01 13.45 7.25
C GLU A 181 -5.57 13.27 8.71
N GLU A 182 -6.40 12.66 9.54
CA GLU A 182 -6.09 12.35 10.94
C GLU A 182 -4.84 11.49 11.07
N LEU A 183 -4.79 10.34 10.39
CA LEU A 183 -3.70 9.38 10.52
C LEU A 183 -2.41 9.91 9.90
N THR A 184 -2.46 10.65 8.80
CA THR A 184 -1.28 11.31 8.25
C THR A 184 -0.88 12.55 9.06
N GLY A 185 -1.79 13.12 9.86
CA GLY A 185 -1.58 14.32 10.66
C GLY A 185 -1.50 15.61 9.84
N GLN A 186 -2.05 15.61 8.62
CA GLN A 186 -2.02 16.73 7.69
C GLN A 186 -3.27 16.75 6.81
N ARG A 187 -3.61 17.92 6.26
CA ARG A 187 -4.70 18.01 5.28
C ARG A 187 -4.33 17.34 3.96
N VAL A 188 -5.34 16.89 3.22
CA VAL A 188 -5.18 16.38 1.85
C VAL A 188 -4.95 17.56 0.89
N ALA A 189 -3.91 17.49 0.07
CA ALA A 189 -3.57 18.57 -0.86
C ALA A 189 -4.50 18.61 -2.09
N ARG A 190 -4.93 17.45 -2.55
CA ARG A 190 -5.78 17.30 -3.74
C ARG A 190 -6.50 15.97 -3.69
N VAL A 191 -7.75 15.98 -4.15
CA VAL A 191 -8.52 14.77 -4.44
C VAL A 191 -8.63 14.59 -5.95
N THR A 192 -8.41 13.37 -6.42
CA THR A 192 -8.68 12.96 -7.81
C THR A 192 -9.24 11.54 -7.81
N VAL A 193 -9.30 10.88 -8.98
CA VAL A 193 -9.85 9.55 -9.15
C VAL A 193 -8.73 8.54 -9.41
N ASP A 194 -8.74 7.42 -8.68
CA ASP A 194 -7.82 6.30 -8.85
C ASP A 194 -8.23 5.42 -10.05
N GLY A 195 -7.35 4.51 -10.50
CA GLY A 195 -7.65 3.60 -11.63
C GLY A 195 -8.84 2.67 -11.38
N CYS A 196 -9.16 2.39 -10.12
CA CYS A 196 -10.35 1.64 -9.73
C CYS A 196 -11.64 2.50 -9.67
N GLY A 197 -11.55 3.82 -9.85
CA GLY A 197 -12.68 4.76 -9.79
C GLY A 197 -12.93 5.37 -8.40
N ALA A 198 -12.25 4.93 -7.35
CA ALA A 198 -12.39 5.51 -6.01
C ALA A 198 -11.58 6.82 -5.85
N PRO A 199 -11.94 7.70 -4.92
CA PRO A 199 -11.16 8.89 -4.59
C PRO A 199 -9.71 8.58 -4.18
N LEU A 200 -8.82 9.45 -4.63
CA LEU A 200 -7.38 9.36 -4.45
C LEU A 200 -6.87 10.64 -3.78
N PHE A 201 -6.22 10.49 -2.62
CA PHE A 201 -5.83 11.60 -1.75
C PHE A 201 -4.35 11.90 -1.88
N ALA A 202 -4.00 13.13 -2.28
CA ALA A 202 -2.61 13.58 -2.31
C ALA A 202 -2.11 13.92 -0.90
N ILE A 203 -1.04 13.25 -0.49
CA ILE A 203 -0.38 13.41 0.82
C ILE A 203 1.14 13.47 0.64
N SER A 204 1.90 13.58 1.73
CA SER A 204 3.36 13.56 1.74
C SER A 204 3.85 12.14 2.05
N LEU A 205 5.10 11.84 1.68
CA LEU A 205 5.71 10.54 1.97
C LEU A 205 5.91 10.37 3.48
N THR A 206 6.30 11.45 4.17
CA THR A 206 6.37 11.51 5.64
C THR A 206 5.00 11.28 6.27
N GLY A 207 3.94 11.88 5.74
CA GLY A 207 2.56 11.66 6.20
C GLY A 207 2.12 10.20 6.06
N LEU A 208 2.47 9.55 4.95
CA LEU A 208 2.19 8.13 4.73
C LEU A 208 2.92 7.23 5.75
N ALA A 209 4.22 7.47 5.98
CA ALA A 209 4.99 6.72 6.99
C ALA A 209 4.41 6.91 8.40
N ARG A 210 4.05 8.15 8.77
CA ARG A 210 3.42 8.48 10.05
C ARG A 210 2.08 7.77 10.23
N ALA A 211 1.27 7.69 9.18
CA ALA A 211 -0.01 7.02 9.23
C ALA A 211 0.15 5.52 9.53
N LEU A 212 1.08 4.82 8.86
CA LEU A 212 1.31 3.41 9.15
C LEU A 212 1.92 3.20 10.54
N SER A 213 2.83 4.08 10.98
CA SER A 213 3.34 4.09 12.36
C SER A 213 2.22 4.16 13.40
N ARG A 214 1.27 5.09 13.23
CA ARG A 214 0.10 5.22 14.12
C ARG A 214 -0.81 4.00 14.07
N VAL A 215 -0.97 3.39 12.89
CA VAL A 215 -1.80 2.20 12.73
C VAL A 215 -1.23 1.02 13.53
N VAL A 216 0.08 0.80 13.47
CA VAL A 216 0.72 -0.35 14.15
C VAL A 216 0.92 -0.16 15.65
N THR A 217 0.96 1.08 16.14
CA THR A 217 1.11 1.39 17.57
C THR A 217 -0.22 1.69 18.28
N ALA A 218 -1.35 1.55 17.58
CA ALA A 218 -2.65 1.79 18.19
C ALA A 218 -2.93 0.76 19.30
N ALA A 219 -3.77 1.16 20.27
CA ALA A 219 -4.10 0.29 21.38
C ALA A 219 -4.81 -1.00 20.88
N PRO A 220 -4.55 -2.17 21.49
CA PRO A 220 -5.22 -3.41 21.08
C PRO A 220 -6.74 -3.27 21.05
N GLY A 221 -7.37 -3.79 20.00
CA GLY A 221 -8.82 -3.76 19.79
C GLY A 221 -9.35 -2.49 19.14
N THR A 222 -8.57 -1.42 18.98
CA THR A 222 -9.01 -0.27 18.16
C THR A 222 -9.09 -0.65 16.68
N PRO A 223 -9.89 0.06 15.86
CA PRO A 223 -9.95 -0.15 14.41
C PRO A 223 -8.57 -0.21 13.72
N GLU A 224 -7.65 0.64 14.12
CA GLU A 224 -6.28 0.69 13.59
C GLU A 224 -5.51 -0.60 13.89
N ALA A 225 -5.50 -1.02 15.15
CA ALA A 225 -4.82 -2.25 15.57
C ALA A 225 -5.41 -3.47 14.86
N ARG A 226 -6.75 -3.55 14.77
CA ARG A 226 -7.44 -4.64 14.08
C ARG A 226 -7.07 -4.73 12.59
N VAL A 227 -6.95 -3.60 11.89
CA VAL A 227 -6.49 -3.58 10.49
C VAL A 227 -5.04 -4.08 10.39
N ALA A 228 -4.15 -3.60 11.26
CA ALA A 228 -2.76 -4.03 11.27
C ALA A 228 -2.63 -5.54 11.49
N ASP A 229 -3.36 -6.06 12.49
CA ASP A 229 -3.34 -7.46 12.88
C ASP A 229 -3.90 -8.37 11.79
N ALA A 230 -5.04 -8.00 11.19
CA ALA A 230 -5.63 -8.74 10.09
C ALA A 230 -4.69 -8.84 8.88
N MET A 231 -4.06 -7.72 8.49
CA MET A 231 -3.12 -7.69 7.36
C MET A 231 -1.87 -8.53 7.62
N ARG A 232 -1.32 -8.50 8.85
CA ARG A 232 -0.17 -9.32 9.24
C ARG A 232 -0.51 -10.81 9.25
N ALA A 233 -1.65 -11.18 9.84
CA ALA A 233 -2.09 -12.57 9.95
C ALA A 233 -2.49 -13.18 8.61
N HIS A 234 -2.97 -12.35 7.66
CA HIS A 234 -3.46 -12.78 6.35
C HIS A 234 -2.79 -11.97 5.23
N ALA A 235 -1.46 -11.97 5.23
CA ALA A 235 -0.63 -11.21 4.30
C ALA A 235 -0.95 -11.50 2.83
N GLU A 236 -1.23 -12.76 2.48
CA GLU A 236 -1.66 -13.14 1.14
C GLU A 236 -2.96 -12.47 0.73
N MET A 237 -3.90 -12.24 1.63
CA MET A 237 -5.18 -11.59 1.29
C MET A 237 -5.02 -10.10 0.98
N ALA A 238 -4.04 -9.43 1.61
CA ALA A 238 -3.72 -8.02 1.39
C ALA A 238 -2.99 -7.75 0.06
N SER A 239 -2.28 -8.75 -0.49
CA SER A 239 -1.53 -8.59 -1.74
C SER A 239 -1.66 -9.76 -2.71
N GLY A 240 -1.35 -10.97 -2.28
CA GLY A 240 -1.18 -12.16 -3.12
C GLY A 240 -0.11 -13.08 -2.55
N ALA A 241 -0.29 -14.38 -2.68
CA ALA A 241 0.49 -15.40 -1.97
C ALA A 241 2.00 -15.36 -2.26
N THR A 242 2.36 -14.95 -3.48
CA THR A 242 3.72 -14.92 -4.04
C THR A 242 4.29 -13.51 -4.16
N ARG A 243 3.56 -12.47 -3.74
CA ARG A 243 3.98 -11.08 -3.92
C ARG A 243 4.96 -10.64 -2.85
N ASP A 244 5.83 -9.70 -3.22
CA ASP A 244 6.88 -9.15 -2.36
C ASP A 244 6.35 -8.60 -1.04
N VAL A 245 5.19 -7.94 -1.04
CA VAL A 245 4.57 -7.38 0.17
C VAL A 245 4.18 -8.46 1.18
N ALA A 246 3.58 -9.57 0.72
CA ALA A 246 3.25 -10.68 1.60
C ALA A 246 4.50 -11.41 2.09
N ALA A 247 5.49 -11.60 1.22
CA ALA A 247 6.77 -12.18 1.60
C ALA A 247 7.47 -11.32 2.68
N LEU A 248 7.51 -10.01 2.51
CA LEU A 248 8.15 -9.08 3.43
C LEU A 248 7.47 -9.06 4.81
N MET A 249 6.13 -9.09 4.86
CA MET A 249 5.40 -9.19 6.14
C MET A 249 5.64 -10.53 6.87
N ARG A 250 5.89 -11.62 6.13
CA ARG A 250 6.23 -12.93 6.72
C ARG A 250 7.67 -12.98 7.20
N ALA A 251 8.59 -12.35 6.46
CA ALA A 251 10.02 -12.36 6.75
C ALA A 251 10.37 -11.52 7.99
N VAL A 252 9.70 -10.38 8.19
CA VAL A 252 10.00 -9.45 9.29
C VAL A 252 8.90 -9.52 10.38
N PRO A 253 9.20 -10.05 11.59
CA PRO A 253 8.20 -10.21 12.64
C PRO A 253 7.46 -8.90 12.99
N GLY A 254 6.14 -8.94 12.95
CA GLY A 254 5.28 -7.80 13.28
C GLY A 254 5.32 -6.67 12.26
N LEU A 255 5.91 -6.85 11.07
CA LEU A 255 5.90 -5.82 10.04
C LEU A 255 4.51 -5.70 9.42
N LEU A 256 3.98 -4.47 9.36
CA LEU A 256 2.89 -4.13 8.45
C LEU A 256 3.50 -3.49 7.21
N ALA A 257 3.17 -3.97 6.01
CA ALA A 257 3.67 -3.40 4.76
C ALA A 257 2.55 -3.24 3.74
N LYS A 258 2.67 -2.21 2.88
CA LYS A 258 1.77 -1.99 1.76
C LYS A 258 2.49 -1.33 0.59
N ASP A 259 2.21 -1.83 -0.61
CA ASP A 259 2.62 -1.25 -1.87
C ASP A 259 1.55 -0.31 -2.47
N GLY A 260 2.02 0.61 -3.32
CA GLY A 260 1.20 1.37 -4.24
C GLY A 260 1.79 1.34 -5.65
N PHE A 261 0.92 1.47 -6.65
CA PHE A 261 1.34 1.75 -8.03
C PHE A 261 2.26 2.96 -8.09
N GLU A 262 3.01 3.06 -9.19
CA GLU A 262 4.02 4.10 -9.37
C GLU A 262 5.13 4.02 -8.31
N GLY A 263 5.62 2.81 -8.02
CA GLY A 263 6.84 2.60 -7.23
C GLY A 263 6.76 3.06 -5.77
N VAL A 264 5.61 2.86 -5.12
CA VAL A 264 5.40 3.26 -3.71
C VAL A 264 5.50 2.04 -2.80
N GLN A 265 6.26 2.15 -1.71
CA GLN A 265 6.28 1.17 -0.61
C GLN A 265 6.18 1.92 0.71
N VAL A 266 5.37 1.41 1.64
CA VAL A 266 5.36 1.84 3.03
C VAL A 266 5.38 0.62 3.94
N ALA A 267 6.12 0.69 5.04
CA ALA A 267 6.09 -0.36 6.05
C ALA A 267 6.34 0.21 7.45
N ALA A 268 5.82 -0.45 8.48
CA ALA A 268 6.02 -0.06 9.87
C ALA A 268 6.20 -1.28 10.79
N LEU A 269 7.17 -1.16 11.68
CA LEU A 269 7.51 -2.12 12.74
C LEU A 269 6.56 -1.96 13.93
N PRO A 270 6.39 -2.99 14.77
CA PRO A 270 5.40 -2.96 15.86
C PRO A 270 5.65 -1.88 16.91
N ASP A 271 6.87 -1.32 16.98
CA ASP A 271 7.22 -0.22 17.88
C ASP A 271 7.04 1.18 17.27
N GLY A 272 6.49 1.27 16.05
CA GLY A 272 6.19 2.53 15.38
C GLY A 272 7.31 3.07 14.50
N ARG A 273 8.50 2.45 14.46
CA ARG A 273 9.48 2.75 13.41
C ARG A 273 8.85 2.46 12.05
N ALA A 274 9.00 3.37 11.09
CA ALA A 274 8.33 3.26 9.80
C ALA A 274 9.20 3.75 8.66
N VAL A 275 8.99 3.18 7.47
CA VAL A 275 9.66 3.59 6.24
C VAL A 275 8.63 3.89 5.17
N ALA A 276 8.93 4.87 4.32
CA ALA A 276 8.18 5.06 3.09
C ALA A 276 9.14 5.41 1.94
N VAL A 277 8.88 4.82 0.78
CA VAL A 277 9.68 4.90 -0.44
C VAL A 277 8.78 5.27 -1.61
N LYS A 278 9.24 6.21 -2.43
CA LYS A 278 8.67 6.53 -3.75
C LYS A 278 9.79 6.53 -4.79
N ILE A 279 9.73 5.61 -5.75
CA ILE A 279 10.60 5.62 -6.93
C ILE A 279 9.99 6.55 -7.98
N ALA A 280 10.78 7.51 -8.48
CA ALA A 280 10.32 8.60 -9.34
C ALA A 280 9.65 8.12 -10.64
N ASP A 281 10.29 7.16 -11.31
CA ASP A 281 9.84 6.56 -12.58
C ASP A 281 8.80 5.44 -12.39
N GLY A 282 8.42 5.16 -11.15
CA GLY A 282 7.45 4.14 -10.80
C GLY A 282 7.96 2.69 -10.91
N ALA A 283 9.26 2.48 -11.14
CA ALA A 283 9.80 1.15 -11.42
C ALA A 283 9.86 0.24 -10.17
N ASP A 284 9.18 -0.91 -10.25
CA ASP A 284 9.16 -1.90 -9.18
C ASP A 284 10.52 -2.55 -8.91
N ARG A 285 11.38 -2.67 -9.94
CA ARG A 285 12.73 -3.25 -9.79
C ARG A 285 13.62 -2.50 -8.79
N ALA A 286 13.36 -1.22 -8.55
CA ALA A 286 14.05 -0.42 -7.54
C ALA A 286 13.26 -0.31 -6.23
N ARG A 287 11.92 -0.42 -6.27
CA ARG A 287 11.04 -0.27 -5.11
C ARG A 287 11.42 -1.22 -3.97
N VAL A 288 11.51 -2.52 -4.27
CA VAL A 288 11.73 -3.57 -3.26
C VAL A 288 13.12 -3.47 -2.62
N PRO A 289 14.23 -3.39 -3.39
CA PRO A 289 15.58 -3.24 -2.80
C PRO A 289 15.74 -1.97 -1.96
N VAL A 290 15.21 -0.84 -2.42
CA VAL A 290 15.29 0.43 -1.69
C VAL A 290 14.47 0.37 -0.40
N ALA A 291 13.31 -0.29 -0.41
CA ALA A 291 12.52 -0.49 0.81
C ALA A 291 13.18 -1.43 1.81
N ALA A 292 13.80 -2.51 1.35
CA ALA A 292 14.59 -3.41 2.20
C ALA A 292 15.75 -2.65 2.86
N ALA A 293 16.51 -1.88 2.07
CA ALA A 293 17.58 -1.04 2.58
C ALA A 293 17.09 0.00 3.62
N ALA A 294 15.94 0.64 3.37
CA ALA A 294 15.32 1.55 4.34
C ALA A 294 14.90 0.84 5.64
N LEU A 295 14.41 -0.41 5.56
CA LEU A 295 14.09 -1.22 6.73
C LEU A 295 15.33 -1.62 7.53
N ALA A 296 16.45 -1.90 6.86
CA ALA A 296 17.72 -2.13 7.52
C ALA A 296 18.19 -0.88 8.29
N LEU A 297 18.04 0.32 7.70
CA LEU A 297 18.27 1.59 8.40
C LEU A 297 17.30 1.81 9.57
N ALA A 298 16.09 1.28 9.49
CA ALA A 298 15.14 1.26 10.60
C ALA A 298 15.52 0.22 11.67
N GLY A 299 16.60 -0.55 11.51
CA GLY A 299 17.11 -1.52 12.48
C GLY A 299 16.51 -2.92 12.35
N VAL A 300 15.98 -3.29 11.17
CA VAL A 300 15.65 -4.68 10.84
C VAL A 300 16.94 -5.43 10.49
N ASP A 301 17.07 -6.67 10.96
CA ASP A 301 18.19 -7.54 10.62
C ASP A 301 18.26 -7.75 9.09
N SER A 302 19.42 -7.42 8.51
CA SER A 302 19.66 -7.53 7.07
C SER A 302 19.56 -8.96 6.56
N ALA A 303 19.76 -9.97 7.43
CA ALA A 303 19.58 -11.37 7.08
C ALA A 303 18.13 -11.69 6.69
N LEU A 304 17.15 -11.07 7.35
CA LEU A 304 15.72 -11.21 7.02
C LEU A 304 15.35 -10.50 5.71
N LEU A 305 16.21 -9.60 5.24
CA LEU A 305 15.97 -8.75 4.09
C LEU A 305 16.73 -9.20 2.83
N ALA A 306 17.54 -10.26 2.93
CA ALA A 306 18.44 -10.70 1.87
C ALA A 306 17.71 -11.06 0.55
N GLU A 307 16.52 -11.67 0.62
CA GLU A 307 15.74 -12.02 -0.58
C GLU A 307 15.15 -10.81 -1.31
N PHE A 308 15.13 -9.64 -0.66
CA PHE A 308 14.56 -8.41 -1.18
C PHE A 308 15.60 -7.47 -1.80
N SER A 309 16.87 -7.88 -1.88
CA SER A 309 17.95 -7.08 -2.48
C SER A 309 17.82 -6.89 -4.00
N GLY A 310 16.87 -7.57 -4.63
CA GLY A 310 16.56 -7.47 -6.06
C GLY A 310 17.01 -8.69 -6.85
N ALA A 311 16.33 -8.92 -7.97
CA ALA A 311 16.65 -10.03 -8.87
C ALA A 311 17.93 -9.75 -9.67
N PRO A 312 18.71 -10.80 -10.01
CA PRO A 312 19.83 -10.66 -10.92
C PRO A 312 19.35 -10.18 -12.29
N LEU A 313 20.08 -9.23 -12.87
CA LEU A 313 19.88 -8.81 -14.25
C LEU A 313 20.47 -9.88 -15.17
N LEU A 314 19.65 -10.43 -16.05
CA LEU A 314 20.08 -11.50 -16.96
C LEU A 314 20.51 -10.94 -18.33
N GLY A 315 21.45 -11.64 -18.97
CA GLY A 315 21.88 -11.46 -20.36
C GLY A 315 22.07 -12.85 -20.97
N GLY A 316 21.30 -13.19 -22.01
CA GLY A 316 21.29 -14.55 -22.57
C GLY A 316 20.90 -15.64 -21.55
N GLY A 317 20.14 -15.30 -20.51
CA GLY A 317 19.76 -16.21 -19.42
C GLY A 317 20.77 -16.34 -18.29
N VAL A 318 21.94 -15.69 -18.38
CA VAL A 318 22.99 -15.73 -17.35
C VAL A 318 22.99 -14.43 -16.54
N PRO A 319 23.22 -14.45 -15.22
CA PRO A 319 23.42 -13.23 -14.43
C PRO A 319 24.58 -12.39 -14.95
N VAL A 320 24.31 -11.13 -15.29
CA VAL A 320 25.29 -10.15 -15.78
C VAL A 320 25.26 -8.86 -14.96
N GLY A 321 24.41 -8.75 -13.95
CA GLY A 321 24.19 -7.51 -13.25
C GLY A 321 23.17 -7.60 -12.13
N SER A 322 22.86 -6.45 -11.52
CA SER A 322 21.89 -6.33 -10.43
C SER A 322 21.48 -4.87 -10.25
N VAL A 323 20.40 -4.65 -9.49
CA VAL A 323 20.10 -3.34 -8.90
C VAL A 323 20.92 -3.21 -7.62
N ARG A 324 21.64 -2.10 -7.46
CA ARG A 324 22.41 -1.76 -6.27
C ARG A 324 21.81 -0.52 -5.63
N VAL A 325 21.45 -0.59 -4.36
CA VAL A 325 21.02 0.59 -3.60
C VAL A 325 22.24 1.49 -3.36
N VAL A 326 22.05 2.81 -3.37
CA VAL A 326 23.15 3.77 -3.13
C VAL A 326 23.66 3.69 -1.69
N ASP A 327 24.94 4.00 -1.46
CA ASP A 327 25.59 3.87 -0.15
C ASP A 327 24.88 4.65 0.98
N GLY A 328 24.24 5.78 0.66
CA GLY A 328 23.44 6.55 1.62
C GLY A 328 22.18 5.85 2.14
N LEU A 329 21.83 4.69 1.57
CA LEU A 329 20.77 3.79 2.00
C LEU A 329 21.27 2.38 2.33
N GLY A 330 22.53 2.05 2.05
CA GLY A 330 23.11 0.74 2.33
C GLY A 330 23.30 0.52 3.82
N ALA A 331 23.08 -0.71 4.29
CA ALA A 331 23.61 -1.15 5.57
C ALA A 331 25.15 -1.16 5.45
N ALA A 332 25.83 -0.55 6.42
CA ALA A 332 27.29 -0.62 6.54
C ALA A 332 27.76 -2.06 6.80
#